data_AF-A0A922CWZ9-F1
#
_entry.id   AF-A0A922CWZ9-F1
#
_cell.length_a   1.000
_cell.length_b   1.000
_cell.length_c   1.000
_cell.angle_alpha   90.00
_cell.angle_beta   90.00
_cell.angle_gamma   90.00
#
_symmetry.space_group_name_H-M   'P 1'
#
loop_
_entity.id
_entity.type
_entity.pdbx_description
1 polymer ?
#
loop_
_entity_poly.entity_id
_entity_poly.type
_entity_poly.pdbx_seq_one_letter_code
_entity_poly.pdbx_strand_id
1 'polypeptide(L)'
;MEPESTTDGSPMNQNPSNSRTTPFELPEINMDLLYYDTSKLRYLLVFNQVKFSKLSFLIGTNEDVEALNAVFSSLKFEVTVYDDLSRVQIMEVVKACKFFFIYCCKYASPSG
;
A
#
# COMPACT_ATOMS: atom_id res chain seq x y z
N MET A 1 -69.16 -20.75 21.59
CA MET A 1 -69.70 -20.53 20.23
C MET A 1 -68.91 -21.45 19.33
N GLU A 2 -69.52 -22.55 18.90
CA GLU A 2 -69.11 -23.39 17.77
C GLU A 2 -70.40 -23.84 17.06
N PRO A 3 -70.34 -24.14 15.76
CA PRO A 3 -70.27 -25.55 15.37
C PRO A 3 -69.32 -25.85 14.18
N GLU A 4 -69.20 -27.15 13.92
CA GLU A 4 -68.14 -27.90 13.23
C GLU A 4 -68.18 -27.94 11.68
N SER A 5 -67.01 -28.34 11.13
CA SER A 5 -66.75 -29.29 10.02
C SER A 5 -67.15 -29.00 8.57
N THR A 6 -66.12 -28.95 7.71
CA THR A 6 -66.04 -29.82 6.50
C THR A 6 -64.60 -30.27 6.26
N THR A 7 -64.40 -31.58 6.33
CA THR A 7 -63.22 -32.32 5.89
C THR A 7 -63.16 -32.34 4.36
N ASP A 8 -61.98 -32.18 3.76
CA ASP A 8 -61.65 -32.95 2.56
C ASP A 8 -60.18 -33.38 2.56
N GLY A 9 -59.96 -34.64 2.22
CA GLY A 9 -58.73 -35.37 2.42
C GLY A 9 -57.67 -35.12 1.34
N SER A 10 -56.40 -35.09 1.79
CA SER A 10 -55.14 -35.60 1.19
C SER A 10 -55.03 -35.84 -0.33
N PRO A 11 -53.84 -35.63 -0.97
CA PRO A 11 -52.55 -36.04 -0.39
C PRO A 11 -51.38 -35.06 -0.52
N MET A 12 -50.53 -35.10 0.51
CA MET A 12 -49.07 -35.21 0.44
C MET A 12 -48.42 -34.84 -0.91
N ASN A 13 -47.78 -33.67 -0.98
CA ASN A 13 -46.61 -33.50 -1.83
C ASN A 13 -45.41 -33.21 -0.93
N GLN A 14 -44.81 -34.28 -0.39
CA GLN A 14 -43.45 -34.23 0.11
C GLN A 14 -42.54 -34.06 -1.10
N ASN A 15 -42.17 -32.83 -1.42
CA ASN A 15 -40.97 -32.59 -2.20
C ASN A 15 -39.86 -32.11 -1.26
N PRO A 16 -38.97 -32.99 -0.77
CA PRO A 16 -37.76 -32.59 -0.09
C PRO A 16 -36.72 -32.21 -1.16
N SER A 17 -36.99 -31.16 -1.93
CA SER A 17 -35.99 -30.67 -2.89
C SER A 17 -35.03 -29.71 -2.17
N ASN A 18 -34.07 -30.34 -1.51
CA ASN A 18 -32.69 -29.87 -1.31
C ASN A 18 -32.54 -28.36 -1.02
N SER A 19 -32.94 -27.93 0.18
CA SER A 19 -32.24 -26.82 0.83
C SER A 19 -30.87 -27.33 1.33
N ARG A 20 -29.99 -27.70 0.39
CA ARG A 20 -28.56 -27.71 0.68
C ARG A 20 -28.19 -26.23 0.73
N THR A 21 -28.21 -25.66 1.92
CA THR A 21 -27.39 -24.50 2.24
C THR A 21 -25.96 -24.98 2.17
N THR A 22 -25.42 -25.14 0.95
CA THR A 22 -23.97 -25.22 0.76
C THR A 22 -23.42 -23.97 1.44
N PRO A 23 -22.54 -24.10 2.44
CA PRO A 23 -21.85 -22.94 2.97
C PRO A 23 -21.24 -22.23 1.76
N PHE A 24 -21.59 -20.95 1.58
CA PHE A 24 -20.88 -20.13 0.62
C PHE A 24 -19.48 -19.95 1.20
N GLU A 25 -18.56 -20.85 0.83
CA GLU A 25 -17.14 -20.65 1.06
C GLU A 25 -16.78 -19.41 0.25
N LEU A 26 -16.62 -18.28 0.94
CA LEU A 26 -16.01 -17.11 0.31
C LEU A 26 -14.68 -17.59 -0.25
N PRO A 27 -14.36 -17.29 -1.53
CA PRO A 27 -13.06 -17.62 -2.07
C PRO A 27 -12.02 -17.01 -1.14
N GLU A 28 -11.11 -17.84 -0.63
CA GLU A 28 -9.96 -17.38 0.15
C GLU A 28 -9.18 -16.41 -0.72
N ILE A 29 -9.36 -15.12 -0.46
CA ILE A 29 -8.66 -14.09 -1.18
C ILE A 29 -7.22 -14.12 -0.66
N ASN A 30 -6.30 -14.54 -1.53
CA ASN A 30 -4.89 -14.48 -1.20
C ASN A 30 -4.47 -13.00 -1.08
N MET A 31 -4.32 -12.55 0.15
CA MET A 31 -3.96 -11.16 0.49
C MET A 31 -2.58 -10.79 -0.07
N ASP A 32 -1.67 -11.74 -0.23
CA ASP A 32 -0.31 -11.48 -0.74
C ASP A 32 -0.32 -11.03 -2.21
N LEU A 33 -1.40 -11.30 -2.95
CA LEU A 33 -1.59 -10.81 -4.32
C LEU A 33 -2.21 -9.42 -4.40
N LEU A 34 -2.77 -8.93 -3.30
CA LEU A 34 -3.46 -7.64 -3.24
C LEU A 34 -2.56 -6.50 -2.77
N TYR A 35 -1.51 -6.81 -2.01
CA TYR A 35 -0.64 -5.81 -1.41
C TYR A 35 0.74 -5.79 -2.07
N TYR A 36 1.36 -4.60 -2.09
CA TYR A 36 2.75 -4.47 -2.50
C TYR A 36 3.66 -5.13 -1.45
N ASP A 37 4.67 -5.86 -1.92
CA ASP A 37 5.78 -6.32 -1.09
C ASP A 37 6.55 -5.12 -0.52
N THR A 38 6.51 -4.96 0.80
CA THR A 38 7.19 -3.88 1.54
C THR A 38 8.39 -4.36 2.35
N SER A 39 8.82 -5.61 2.15
CA SER A 39 9.94 -6.22 2.89
C SER A 39 11.32 -5.65 2.50
N LYS A 40 11.41 -4.99 1.34
CA LYS A 40 12.65 -4.45 0.79
C LYS A 40 13.11 -3.19 1.52
N LEU A 41 14.40 -2.88 1.40
CA LEU A 41 14.95 -1.60 1.85
C LEU A 41 14.21 -0.44 1.15
N ARG A 42 13.84 0.56 1.95
CA ARG A 42 13.08 1.73 1.51
C ARG A 42 13.98 2.95 1.64
N TYR A 43 14.04 3.77 0.61
CA TYR A 43 14.85 4.98 0.58
C TYR A 43 13.94 6.17 0.30
N LEU A 44 14.22 7.31 0.94
CA LEU A 44 13.55 8.57 0.69
C LEU A 44 14.59 9.65 0.40
N LEU A 45 14.44 10.33 -0.73
CA LEU A 45 15.26 11.49 -1.08
C LEU A 45 14.44 12.76 -0.85
N VAL A 46 14.98 13.69 -0.07
CA VAL A 46 14.37 14.99 0.17
C VAL A 46 15.27 16.07 -0.44
N PHE A 47 14.72 16.85 -1.37
CA PHE A 47 15.40 18.02 -1.94
C PHE A 47 14.83 19.28 -1.29
N ASN A 48 15.55 19.82 -0.34
CA ASN A 48 15.15 21.00 0.42
C ASN A 48 15.74 22.25 -0.23
N GLN A 49 14.90 23.21 -0.63
CA GLN A 49 15.34 24.44 -1.29
C GLN A 49 15.03 25.59 -0.35
N VAL A 50 16.06 26.04 0.34
CA VAL A 50 15.97 27.07 1.39
C VAL A 50 16.40 28.41 0.82
N LYS A 51 17.46 28.42 0.02
CA LYS A 51 18.07 29.62 -0.57
C LYS A 51 17.87 29.64 -2.07
N PHE A 52 17.38 30.78 -2.56
CA PHE A 52 17.25 31.05 -3.98
C PHE A 52 18.08 32.27 -4.35
N SER A 53 18.69 32.25 -5.54
CA SER A 53 19.49 33.38 -6.03
C SER A 53 18.64 34.58 -6.45
N LYS A 54 17.38 34.35 -6.83
CA LYS A 54 16.45 35.37 -7.34
C LYS A 54 15.21 35.57 -6.47
N LEU A 55 14.98 34.68 -5.50
CA LEU A 55 13.81 34.70 -4.64
C LEU A 55 14.26 34.83 -3.18
N SER A 56 13.35 35.27 -2.34
CA SER A 56 13.54 35.29 -0.88
C SER A 56 13.74 33.88 -0.32
N PHE A 57 14.43 33.81 0.82
CA PHE A 57 14.63 32.59 1.60
C PHE A 57 13.30 31.98 2.04
N LEU A 58 13.18 30.65 1.98
CA LEU A 58 12.04 29.94 2.55
C LEU A 58 12.33 29.60 4.01
N ILE A 59 11.57 30.22 4.92
CA ILE A 59 11.64 29.95 6.37
C ILE A 59 10.70 28.78 6.68
N GLY A 60 11.13 27.84 7.52
CA GLY A 60 10.31 26.70 7.95
C GLY A 60 10.63 25.38 7.25
N THR A 61 11.38 25.40 6.15
CA THR A 61 11.59 24.18 5.36
C THR A 61 12.51 23.17 6.05
N ASN A 62 13.38 23.63 6.94
CA ASN A 62 14.22 22.74 7.75
C ASN A 62 13.38 22.01 8.80
N GLU A 63 12.43 22.70 9.41
CA GLU A 63 11.47 22.13 10.34
C GLU A 63 10.57 21.09 9.64
N ASP A 64 10.16 21.36 8.40
CA ASP A 64 9.46 20.38 7.56
C ASP A 64 10.33 19.14 7.29
N VAL A 65 11.62 19.32 6.98
CA VAL A 65 12.57 18.22 6.78
C VAL A 65 12.72 17.38 8.04
N GLU A 66 12.85 18.00 9.21
CA GLU A 66 12.95 17.30 10.49
C GLU A 66 11.70 16.46 10.77
N ALA A 67 10.51 17.03 10.54
CA ALA A 67 9.25 16.33 10.71
C ALA A 67 9.13 15.14 9.74
N LEU A 68 9.49 15.34 8.47
CA LEU A 68 9.52 14.26 7.47
C LEU A 68 10.50 13.16 7.87
N ASN A 69 11.71 13.53 8.28
CA ASN A 69 12.72 12.57 8.70
C ASN A 69 12.25 11.72 9.88
N ALA A 70 11.60 12.33 10.88
CA ALA A 70 11.05 11.63 12.03
C ALA A 70 9.99 10.60 11.61
N VAL A 71 9.04 10.98 10.75
CA VAL A 71 7.98 10.09 10.28
C VAL A 71 8.56 8.94 9.46
N PHE A 72 9.38 9.23 8.46
CA PHE A 72 9.85 8.21 7.53
C PHE A 72 10.91 7.28 8.11
N SER A 73 11.73 7.78 9.04
CA SER A 73 12.63 6.92 9.81
C SER A 73 11.87 5.92 10.68
N SER A 74 10.73 6.32 11.26
CA SER A 74 9.86 5.38 12.01
C SER A 74 9.30 4.27 11.13
N LEU A 75 9.07 4.58 9.85
CA LEU A 75 8.66 3.65 8.80
C LEU A 75 9.83 2.90 8.16
N LYS A 76 11.03 2.95 8.74
CA LYS A 76 12.25 2.27 8.26
C LYS A 76 12.66 2.67 6.83
N PHE A 77 12.42 3.92 6.46
CA PHE A 77 13.06 4.50 5.28
C PHE A 77 14.45 5.02 5.66
N GLU A 78 15.42 4.81 4.79
CA GLU A 78 16.69 5.52 4.80
C GLU A 78 16.50 6.88 4.13
N VAL A 79 16.52 7.94 4.92
CA VAL A 79 16.24 9.30 4.47
C VAL A 79 17.56 10.01 4.15
N THR A 80 17.68 10.54 2.93
CA THR A 80 18.80 11.39 2.51
C THR A 80 18.26 12.76 2.11
N VAL A 81 18.84 13.82 2.70
CA VAL A 81 18.44 15.20 2.44
C VAL A 81 19.54 15.91 1.65
N TYR A 82 19.12 16.68 0.64
CA TYR A 82 19.99 17.55 -0.14
C TYR A 82 19.46 18.97 -0.10
N ASP A 83 20.30 19.91 0.32
CA ASP A 83 19.95 21.33 0.38
C ASP A 83 20.41 22.09 -0.87
N ASP A 84 19.56 22.97 -1.39
CA ASP A 84 19.86 24.01 -2.38
C ASP A 84 20.55 23.49 -3.67
N LEU A 85 20.29 22.24 -4.05
CA LEU A 85 20.80 21.67 -5.30
C LEU A 85 20.20 22.38 -6.51
N SER A 86 21.04 22.69 -7.49
CA SER A 86 20.58 23.13 -8.80
C SER A 86 19.84 22.02 -9.54
N ARG A 87 19.05 22.39 -10.56
CA ARG A 87 18.35 21.43 -11.43
C ARG A 87 19.30 20.36 -12.00
N VAL A 88 20.51 20.73 -12.40
CA VAL A 88 21.48 19.77 -12.97
C VAL A 88 21.89 18.74 -11.92
N GLN A 89 22.21 19.19 -10.71
CA GLN A 89 22.60 18.31 -9.61
C GLN A 89 21.46 17.40 -9.15
N ILE A 90 20.22 17.91 -9.07
CA ILE A 90 19.04 17.07 -8.76
C ILE A 90 18.92 15.95 -9.80
N MET A 91 19.07 16.26 -11.09
CA MET A 91 18.99 15.26 -12.14
C MET A 91 20.11 14.22 -12.07
N GLU A 92 21.31 14.61 -11.65
CA GLU A 92 22.43 13.69 -11.43
C GLU A 92 22.14 12.72 -10.29
N VAL A 93 21.65 13.22 -9.14
CA VAL A 93 21.25 12.40 -8.00
C VAL A 93 20.16 11.40 -8.40
N VAL A 94 19.08 11.87 -9.05
CA VAL A 94 17.97 11.00 -9.47
C VAL A 94 18.43 9.92 -10.45
N LYS A 95 19.30 10.26 -11.40
CA LYS A 95 19.88 9.29 -12.33
C LYS A 95 20.72 8.25 -11.60
N ALA A 96 21.59 8.68 -10.67
CA ALA A 96 22.43 7.78 -9.89
C ALA A 96 21.58 6.78 -9.09
N CYS A 97 20.49 7.24 -8.46
CA CYS A 97 19.57 6.35 -7.76
C CYS A 97 18.91 5.33 -8.71
N LYS A 98 18.47 5.74 -9.91
CA LYS A 98 17.91 4.80 -10.89
C LYS A 98 18.90 3.69 -11.25
N PHE A 99 20.18 4.01 -11.40
CA PHE A 99 21.22 3.02 -11.68
C PHE A 99 21.55 2.14 -10.46
N PHE A 100 21.59 2.71 -9.25
CA PHE A 100 21.77 1.95 -8.01
C PHE A 100 20.65 0.92 -7.82
N PHE A 101 19.38 1.31 -8.02
CA PHE A 101 18.25 0.38 -7.93
C PHE A 101 18.32 -0.74 -8.98
N ILE A 102 18.71 -0.43 -10.23
CA ILE A 102 18.88 -1.47 -11.27
C ILE A 102 20.01 -2.43 -10.90
N TYR A 103 21.15 -1.91 -10.41
CA TYR A 103 22.27 -2.75 -9.98
C TYR A 103 21.91 -3.59 -8.76
N CYS A 104 21.42 -2.99 -7.67
CA CYS A 104 21.03 -3.74 -6.48
C CYS A 104 19.94 -4.79 -6.77
N CYS A 105 18.92 -4.48 -7.58
CA CYS A 105 17.92 -5.49 -7.94
C CYS A 105 18.50 -6.64 -8.79
N LYS A 106 19.50 -6.36 -9.65
CA LYS A 106 20.13 -7.38 -10.48
C LYS A 106 21.10 -8.28 -9.70
N TYR A 107 21.71 -7.76 -8.64
CA TYR A 107 22.73 -8.48 -7.85
C TYR A 107 22.25 -8.93 -6.46
N ALA A 108 21.05 -8.54 -6.02
CA ALA A 108 20.44 -9.00 -4.75
C ALA A 108 19.50 -10.21 -4.92
N SER A 109 19.53 -10.91 -6.05
CA SER A 109 18.96 -12.26 -6.12
C SER A 109 19.94 -13.21 -5.41
N PRO A 110 19.55 -13.85 -4.30
CA PRO A 110 20.40 -14.85 -3.69
C PRO A 110 20.47 -16.06 -4.63
N SER A 111 21.67 -16.38 -5.07
CA SER A 111 22.02 -17.76 -5.39
C SER A 111 21.92 -18.57 -4.09
N GLY A 112 20.84 -19.32 -3.93
CA GLY A 112 20.60 -20.21 -2.78
C GLY A 112 19.20 -20.77 -2.81
#